data_AF-A0A968MGW6-F1
#
_entry.id   AF-A0A968MGW6-F1
#
_cell.length_a   1.000
_cell.length_b   1.000
_cell.length_c   1.000
_cell.angle_alpha   90.00
_cell.angle_beta   90.00
_cell.angle_gamma   90.00
#
_symmetry.space_group_name_H-M   'P 1'
#
loop_
_entity.id
_entity.type
_entity.pdbx_description
1 polymer ?
#
loop_
_entity_poly.entity_id
_entity_poly.type
_entity_poly.pdbx_seq_one_letter_code
_entity_poly.pdbx_strand_id
1 'polypeptide(L)'
;MDLDVENGNYYVNYLESNGKWYLNYVRSEIVFKCKWDKKLFRSTYTTTFEMAVTDRATENVDKIKFSESEKLSDVFAMKVSYFTEDNFWGDYNYIKPDESIEMAIARLNKKLKIRE
;
A
#
# COMPACT_ATOMS: atom_id res chain seq x y z
N MET A 1 20.45 10.15 2.24
CA MET A 1 20.05 8.74 2.04
C MET A 1 20.18 8.37 0.56
N ASP A 2 20.97 7.34 0.26
CA ASP A 2 21.20 6.81 -1.10
C ASP A 2 20.69 5.37 -1.17
N LEU A 3 19.91 5.04 -2.20
CA LEU A 3 19.16 3.80 -2.37
C LEU A 3 19.59 3.09 -3.65
N ASP A 4 19.97 1.81 -3.52
CA ASP A 4 20.37 0.95 -4.62
C ASP A 4 19.47 -0.30 -4.62
N VAL A 5 18.69 -0.48 -5.69
CA VAL A 5 17.76 -1.61 -5.81
C VAL A 5 18.53 -2.82 -6.32
N GLU A 6 18.61 -3.87 -5.52
CA GLU A 6 19.37 -5.08 -5.85
C GLU A 6 18.51 -6.10 -6.61
N ASN A 7 17.27 -6.29 -6.17
CA ASN A 7 16.35 -7.25 -6.77
C ASN A 7 14.89 -6.79 -6.56
N GLY A 8 14.05 -7.04 -7.56
CA GLY A 8 12.60 -6.90 -7.48
C GLY A 8 11.94 -8.10 -8.13
N ASN A 9 11.15 -8.85 -7.36
CA ASN A 9 10.28 -9.91 -7.85
C ASN A 9 8.83 -9.44 -7.75
N TYR A 10 8.06 -9.61 -8.82
CA TYR A 10 6.66 -9.25 -8.85
C TYR A 10 5.82 -10.34 -9.50
N TYR A 11 4.65 -10.58 -8.92
CA TYR A 11 3.61 -11.45 -9.43
C TYR A 11 2.33 -10.64 -9.53
N VAL A 12 1.76 -10.58 -10.73
CA VAL A 12 0.52 -9.87 -11.01
C VAL A 12 -0.44 -10.82 -11.71
N ASN A 13 -1.63 -10.96 -11.13
CA ASN A 13 -2.70 -11.78 -11.65
C ASN A 13 -3.89 -10.91 -12.06
N TYR A 14 -4.47 -11.26 -13.21
CA TYR A 14 -5.68 -10.64 -13.74
C TYR A 14 -6.76 -11.69 -13.93
N LEU A 15 -8.02 -11.29 -13.75
CA LEU A 15 -9.20 -12.08 -14.06
C LEU A 15 -9.92 -11.48 -15.26
N GLU A 16 -10.34 -12.32 -16.19
CA GLU A 16 -11.15 -11.95 -17.34
C GLU A 16 -12.64 -12.00 -16.98
N SER A 17 -13.40 -10.99 -17.40
CA SER A 17 -14.85 -10.96 -17.28
C SER A 17 -15.44 -10.03 -18.35
N ASN A 18 -16.34 -10.55 -19.18
CA ASN A 18 -17.05 -9.83 -20.24
C ASN A 18 -16.11 -9.14 -21.27
N GLY A 19 -15.06 -9.85 -21.69
CA GLY A 19 -14.05 -9.37 -22.64
C GLY A 19 -13.05 -8.38 -22.04
N LYS A 20 -13.05 -8.18 -20.72
CA LYS A 20 -12.18 -7.22 -20.02
C LYS A 20 -11.36 -7.92 -18.95
N TRP A 21 -10.09 -7.52 -18.85
CA TRP A 21 -9.17 -8.00 -17.83
C TRP A 21 -9.13 -7.03 -16.66
N TYR A 22 -9.20 -7.57 -15.44
CA TYR A 22 -9.20 -6.81 -14.20
C TYR A 22 -8.13 -7.31 -13.27
N LEU A 23 -7.46 -6.38 -12.60
CA LEU A 23 -6.47 -6.71 -11.59
C LEU A 23 -7.14 -7.51 -10.46
N ASN A 24 -6.51 -8.60 -10.05
CA ASN A 24 -7.05 -9.49 -9.03
C ASN A 24 -6.11 -9.65 -7.84
N TYR A 25 -4.82 -9.87 -8.11
CA TYR A 25 -3.84 -10.07 -7.06
C TYR A 25 -2.47 -9.55 -7.49
N VAL A 26 -1.78 -8.90 -6.55
CA VAL A 26 -0.42 -8.39 -6.73
C VAL A 26 0.41 -8.81 -5.54
N ARG A 27 1.58 -9.37 -5.79
CA ARG A 27 2.62 -9.56 -4.79
C ARG A 27 3.92 -9.00 -5.35
N SER A 28 4.67 -8.28 -4.52
CA SER A 28 6.00 -7.79 -4.86
C SER A 28 6.93 -8.03 -3.69
N GLU A 29 8.17 -8.40 -3.98
CA GLU A 29 9.27 -8.42 -3.03
C GLU A 29 10.40 -7.57 -3.61
N ILE A 30 10.92 -6.63 -2.83
CA ILE A 30 11.97 -5.72 -3.26
C ILE A 30 13.09 -5.79 -2.22
N VAL A 31 14.31 -6.03 -2.71
CA VAL A 31 15.54 -5.99 -1.92
C VAL A 31 16.34 -4.77 -2.36
N PHE A 32 16.70 -3.92 -1.40
CA PHE A 32 17.47 -2.71 -1.68
C PHE A 32 18.53 -2.47 -0.60
N LYS A 33 19.68 -1.92 -1.02
CA LYS A 33 20.69 -1.40 -0.10
C LYS A 33 20.46 0.08 0.12
N CYS A 34 20.49 0.48 1.39
CA CYS A 34 20.41 1.87 1.79
C CYS A 34 21.74 2.31 2.42
N LYS A 35 22.28 3.43 1.94
CA LYS A 35 23.35 4.18 2.61
C LYS A 35 22.71 5.31 3.40
N TRP A 36 22.70 5.14 4.71
CA TRP A 36 22.25 6.17 5.64
C TRP A 36 23.30 7.26 5.81
N ASP A 37 22.84 8.49 5.95
CA ASP A 37 23.73 9.61 6.25
C ASP A 37 24.37 9.37 7.62
N LYS A 38 25.68 9.60 7.74
CA LYS A 38 26.49 9.35 8.96
C LYS A 38 26.68 7.87 9.36
N LYS A 39 26.31 6.89 8.51
CA LYS A 39 26.73 5.48 8.68
C LYS A 39 27.82 5.10 7.67
N LEU A 40 28.85 4.39 8.14
CA LEU A 40 29.99 3.94 7.32
C LEU A 40 29.65 2.73 6.43
N PHE A 41 28.64 1.94 6.81
CA PHE A 41 28.23 0.74 6.09
C PHE A 41 26.81 0.87 5.53
N ARG A 42 26.58 0.26 4.36
CA ARG A 42 25.25 0.11 3.77
C ARG A 42 24.46 -0.96 4.54
N SER A 43 23.16 -0.75 4.66
CA SER A 43 22.22 -1.73 5.24
C SER A 43 21.33 -2.28 4.14
N THR A 44 21.15 -3.59 4.08
CA THR A 44 20.22 -4.24 3.15
C THR A 44 18.85 -4.36 3.80
N TYR A 45 17.81 -4.02 3.05
CA TYR A 45 16.41 -4.14 3.45
C TYR A 45 15.67 -4.99 2.43
N THR A 46 14.74 -5.80 2.94
CA THR A 46 13.77 -6.54 2.13
C THR A 46 12.39 -6.07 2.52
N THR A 47 11.58 -5.70 1.53
CA THR A 47 10.18 -5.33 1.72
C THR A 47 9.29 -6.18 0.83
N THR A 48 8.11 -6.52 1.33
CA THR A 48 7.09 -7.27 0.60
C THR A 48 5.81 -6.44 0.58
N PHE A 49 5.20 -6.35 -0.60
CA PHE A 49 3.89 -5.76 -0.81
C PHE A 49 2.95 -6.85 -1.32
N GLU A 50 1.74 -6.92 -0.77
CA GLU A 50 0.73 -7.88 -1.17
C GLU A 50 -0.65 -7.22 -1.18
N MET A 51 -1.39 -7.41 -2.27
CA MET A 51 -2.71 -6.85 -2.48
C MET A 51 -3.62 -7.90 -3.10
N ALA A 52 -4.80 -8.08 -2.51
CA ALA A 52 -5.87 -8.91 -3.03
C ALA A 52 -7.12 -8.07 -3.24
N VAL A 53 -7.71 -8.15 -4.43
CA VAL A 53 -8.97 -7.49 -4.76
C VAL A 53 -10.11 -8.38 -4.28
N THR A 54 -10.85 -7.95 -3.27
CA THR A 54 -11.98 -8.72 -2.71
C THR A 54 -13.34 -8.32 -3.27
N ASP A 55 -13.46 -7.09 -3.77
CA ASP A 55 -14.69 -6.58 -4.38
C ASP A 55 -14.34 -5.52 -5.44
N ARG A 56 -15.24 -5.31 -6.41
CA ARG A 56 -15.06 -4.37 -7.51
C ARG A 56 -16.39 -3.73 -7.92
N ALA A 57 -16.48 -2.41 -7.74
CA ALA A 57 -17.52 -1.60 -8.36
C ALA A 57 -17.14 -1.21 -9.79
N THR A 58 -18.09 -1.30 -10.72
CA THR A 58 -17.92 -0.83 -12.12
C THR A 58 -18.89 0.28 -12.51
N GLU A 59 -19.87 0.56 -11.65
CA GLU A 59 -20.88 1.60 -11.82
C GLU A 59 -20.61 2.74 -10.84
N ASN A 60 -20.91 3.98 -11.25
CA ASN A 60 -20.74 5.19 -10.43
C ASN A 60 -19.33 5.35 -9.82
N VAL A 61 -18.29 4.95 -10.55
CA VAL A 61 -16.90 5.09 -10.10
C VAL A 61 -16.42 6.52 -10.33
N ASP A 62 -16.09 7.22 -9.24
CA ASP A 62 -15.43 8.53 -9.31
C ASP A 62 -14.02 8.38 -9.90
N LYS A 63 -13.66 9.26 -10.83
CA LYS A 63 -12.28 9.34 -11.28
C LYS A 63 -11.40 9.86 -10.14
N ILE A 64 -10.27 9.20 -9.93
CA ILE A 64 -9.21 9.70 -9.06
C ILE A 64 -8.81 11.09 -9.56
N LYS A 65 -8.92 12.10 -8.70
CA LYS A 65 -8.54 13.46 -9.07
C LYS A 65 -7.04 13.52 -9.28
N PHE A 66 -6.58 14.38 -10.18
CA PHE A 66 -5.14 14.56 -10.40
C PHE A 66 -4.38 14.96 -9.13
N SER A 67 -5.00 15.75 -8.25
CA SER A 67 -4.46 16.12 -6.94
C SER A 67 -4.31 14.96 -5.97
N GLU A 68 -5.07 13.89 -6.17
CA GLU A 68 -5.06 12.66 -5.37
C GLU A 68 -4.26 11.55 -6.07
N SER A 69 -3.78 11.79 -7.29
CA SER A 69 -2.97 10.85 -8.04
C SER A 69 -1.51 10.94 -7.63
N GLU A 70 -0.93 9.81 -7.29
CA GLU A 70 0.47 9.68 -6.91
C GLU A 70 1.34 9.49 -8.16
N LYS A 71 2.49 10.17 -8.21
CA LYS A 71 3.46 10.01 -9.29
C LYS A 71 4.50 8.96 -8.94
N LEU A 72 5.09 8.32 -9.95
CA LEU A 72 6.26 7.43 -9.78
C LEU A 72 7.45 8.13 -9.10
N SER A 73 7.55 9.46 -9.26
CA SER A 73 8.58 10.29 -8.60
C SER A 73 8.26 10.61 -7.14
N ASP A 74 7.06 10.28 -6.65
CA ASP A 74 6.68 10.55 -5.28
C ASP A 74 7.45 9.58 -4.39
N VAL A 75 8.55 10.06 -3.81
CA VAL A 75 9.38 9.27 -2.92
C VAL A 75 8.61 9.06 -1.62
N PHE A 76 8.11 7.84 -1.42
CA PHE A 76 7.33 7.45 -0.24
C PHE A 76 8.01 7.82 1.08
N ALA A 77 9.35 7.76 1.13
CA ALA A 77 10.16 8.15 2.28
C ALA A 77 10.04 9.64 2.66
N MET A 78 9.80 10.53 1.70
CA MET A 78 9.61 11.97 1.96
C MET A 78 8.22 12.28 2.53
N LYS A 79 7.27 11.35 2.39
CA LYS A 79 5.90 11.48 2.89
C LYS A 79 5.71 10.78 4.26
N VAL A 80 6.76 10.19 4.85
CA VAL A 80 6.71 9.39 6.10
C VAL A 80 6.05 10.14 7.26
N SER A 81 6.27 11.44 7.40
CA SER A 81 5.67 12.24 8.49
C SER A 81 4.14 12.29 8.40
N TYR A 82 3.57 12.28 7.19
CA TYR A 82 2.13 12.27 7.02
C TYR A 82 1.52 11.00 7.60
N PHE A 83 2.16 9.83 7.44
CA PHE A 83 1.66 8.55 7.97
C PHE A 83 1.71 8.45 9.51
N THR A 84 2.36 9.38 10.19
CA THR A 84 2.42 9.44 11.66
C THR A 84 1.35 10.32 12.29
N GLU A 85 0.58 11.07 11.49
CA GLU A 85 -0.56 11.83 12.01
C GLU A 85 -1.71 10.88 12.34
N ASP A 86 -2.28 11.01 13.54
CA ASP A 86 -3.35 10.12 14.04
C ASP A 86 -4.57 10.03 13.10
N ASN A 87 -4.82 11.10 12.33
CA ASN A 87 -5.94 11.22 11.42
C ASN A 87 -5.59 10.91 9.96
N PHE A 88 -4.33 10.65 9.62
CA PHE A 88 -3.86 10.48 8.24
C PHE A 88 -4.66 9.43 7.47
N TRP A 89 -4.83 8.27 8.09
CA TRP A 89 -5.53 7.16 7.48
C TRP A 89 -7.06 7.33 7.49
N GLY A 90 -7.58 8.37 8.15
CA GLY A 90 -8.99 8.80 8.12
C GLY A 90 -10.01 7.67 8.10
N ASP A 91 -10.81 7.64 7.02
CA ASP A 91 -11.87 6.66 6.80
C ASP A 91 -11.42 5.36 6.12
N TYR A 92 -10.15 5.23 5.74
CA TYR A 92 -9.65 4.04 5.06
C TYR A 92 -9.64 2.82 6.00
N ASN A 93 -9.70 1.63 5.39
CA ASN A 93 -9.54 0.36 6.08
C ASN A 93 -8.03 0.04 6.17
N TYR A 94 -7.38 0.52 7.23
CA TYR A 94 -5.97 0.27 7.51
C TYR A 94 -5.82 -0.51 8.82
N ILE A 95 -4.67 -1.14 9.04
CA ILE A 95 -4.25 -1.71 10.33
C ILE A 95 -3.07 -0.87 10.81
N LYS A 96 -3.12 -0.35 12.04
CA LYS A 96 -1.96 0.39 12.57
C LYS A 96 -0.80 -0.59 12.81
N PRO A 97 0.46 -0.16 12.59
CA PRO A 97 1.62 -1.02 12.84
C PRO A 97 1.64 -1.65 14.24
N ASP A 98 1.18 -0.92 15.26
CA ASP A 98 1.16 -1.35 16.67
C ASP A 98 -0.22 -1.88 17.14
N GLU A 99 -1.22 -1.97 16.24
CA GLU A 99 -2.55 -2.48 16.58
C GLU A 99 -2.61 -4.00 16.37
N SER A 100 -3.16 -4.72 17.36
CA SER A 100 -3.37 -6.17 17.22
C SER A 100 -4.42 -6.46 16.15
N ILE A 101 -4.30 -7.60 15.48
CA ILE A 101 -5.23 -8.02 14.42
C ILE A 101 -6.67 -8.07 14.96
N GLU A 102 -6.87 -8.54 16.18
CA GLU A 102 -8.19 -8.62 16.82
C GLU A 102 -8.81 -7.24 17.01
N MET A 103 -8.02 -6.25 17.47
CA MET A 103 -8.48 -4.88 17.62
C MET A 103 -8.81 -4.25 16.27
N ALA A 104 -7.97 -4.49 15.26
CA ALA A 104 -8.21 -4.02 13.90
C ALA A 104 -9.50 -4.60 13.32
N ILE A 105 -9.72 -5.92 13.45
CA ILE A 105 -10.95 -6.59 12.99
C ILE A 105 -12.18 -6.03 13.72
N ALA A 106 -12.11 -5.85 15.05
CA ALA A 106 -13.22 -5.30 15.82
C ALA A 106 -13.61 -3.88 15.35
N ARG A 107 -12.60 -3.02 15.11
CA ARG A 107 -12.79 -1.66 14.59
C ARG A 107 -13.39 -1.65 13.18
N LEU A 108 -12.88 -2.50 12.28
CA LEU A 108 -13.34 -2.61 10.90
C LEU A 108 -14.78 -3.15 10.83
N ASN A 109 -15.10 -4.20 11.59
CA ASN A 109 -16.45 -4.76 11.67
C ASN A 109 -17.48 -3.75 12.22
N LYS A 110 -17.08 -2.91 13.18
CA LYS A 110 -17.94 -1.83 13.69
C LYS A 110 -18.27 -0.81 12.60
N LYS A 111 -17.29 -0.45 11.74
CA LYS A 111 -17.54 0.45 10.60
C LYS A 111 -18.46 -0.18 9.54
N LEU A 112 -18.31 -1.48 9.26
CA LEU A 112 -19.15 -2.19 8.30
C LEU A 112 -20.62 -2.22 8.75
N LYS A 113 -20.90 -2.51 10.02
CA LYS A 113 -22.26 -2.51 10.59
C LYS A 113 -22.94 -1.13 10.62
N ILE A 114 -22.19 -0.04 10.52
CA ILE A 114 -22.73 1.34 10.49
C ILE A 114 -23.09 1.75 9.06
N ARG A 115 -22.53 1.07 8.04
CA ARG A 115 -22.79 1.32 6.62
C ARG A 115 -23.93 0.47 6.05
N GLU A 116 -24.43 -0.50 6.82
CA GLU A 116 -25.66 -1.27 6.59
C GLU A 116 -26.85 -0.61 7.28
#